data_AF-A0A8J4US77-F1
#
_entry.id   AF-A0A8J4US77-F1
#
_cell.length_a   1.000
_cell.length_b   1.000
_cell.length_c   1.000
_cell.angle_alpha   90.00
_cell.angle_beta   90.00
_cell.angle_gamma   90.00
#
_symmetry.space_group_name_H-M   'P 1'
#
loop_
_entity.id
_entity.type
_entity.pdbx_description
1 polymer ?
#
loop_
_entity_poly.entity_id
_entity_poly.type
_entity_poly.pdbx_seq_one_letter_code
_entity_poly.pdbx_strand_id
1 'polypeptide(L)'
;MCSQEQARAIFAAAVEGVQPDIVVRRALQRRGDELVVAEHSFKLCHNLYLVGFGKAVLGMAAEAERIVGDHLVHGIVSVPHGIQETLRHHRKLNMLLDARSKIKVMEGAKHNLPDTDAKESAESIGKLASSLTESDLLLVLISGGGSALLPAPVPPMTLEEKQEVTRHLAAAGATIQELNTVRRALSRLKGGGLARCAHPAQ
;
A
#
# COMPACT_ATOMS: atom_id res chain seq x y z
N MET A 1 -13.07 -33.20 -20.04
CA MET A 1 -13.47 -32.28 -18.96
C MET A 1 -14.88 -31.78 -19.24
N CYS A 2 -15.75 -31.80 -18.24
CA CYS A 2 -17.08 -31.21 -18.32
C CYS A 2 -16.96 -29.67 -18.42
N SER A 3 -17.94 -29.00 -19.03
CA SER A 3 -17.97 -27.52 -19.15
C SER A 3 -17.83 -26.80 -17.80
N GLN A 4 -18.35 -27.41 -16.72
CA GLN A 4 -18.22 -26.89 -15.36
C GLN A 4 -16.79 -26.96 -14.81
N GLU A 5 -16.04 -28.02 -15.12
CA GLU A 5 -14.64 -28.16 -14.72
C GLU A 5 -13.77 -27.13 -15.45
N GLN A 6 -14.04 -26.92 -16.75
CA GLN A 6 -13.35 -25.91 -17.55
C GLN A 6 -13.61 -24.51 -17.02
N ALA A 7 -14.87 -24.17 -16.68
CA ALA A 7 -15.21 -22.87 -16.10
C ALA A 7 -14.49 -22.64 -14.75
N ARG A 8 -14.40 -23.66 -13.89
CA ARG A 8 -13.66 -23.58 -12.62
C ARG A 8 -12.16 -23.41 -12.82
N ALA A 9 -11.58 -24.14 -13.78
CA ALA A 9 -10.16 -24.01 -14.11
C ALA A 9 -9.82 -22.60 -14.63
N ILE A 10 -10.66 -22.05 -15.52
CA ILE A 10 -10.50 -20.69 -16.03
C ILE A 10 -10.59 -19.67 -14.88
N PHE A 11 -11.60 -19.80 -14.00
CA PHE A 11 -11.74 -18.92 -12.85
C PHE A 11 -10.52 -19.00 -11.91
N ALA A 12 -10.07 -20.21 -11.59
CA ALA A 12 -8.91 -20.41 -10.72
C ALA A 12 -7.64 -19.78 -11.32
N ALA A 13 -7.37 -20.03 -12.60
CA ALA A 13 -6.23 -19.44 -13.30
C ALA A 13 -6.31 -17.90 -13.36
N ALA A 14 -7.51 -17.34 -13.55
CA ALA A 14 -7.72 -15.89 -13.53
C ALA A 14 -7.45 -15.29 -12.14
N VAL A 15 -7.94 -15.92 -11.08
CA VAL A 15 -7.71 -15.49 -9.69
C VAL A 15 -6.24 -15.66 -9.28
N GLU A 16 -5.59 -16.74 -9.71
CA GLU A 16 -4.18 -16.98 -9.49
C GLU A 16 -3.33 -15.90 -10.19
N GLY A 17 -3.64 -15.58 -11.44
CA GLY A 17 -2.91 -14.59 -12.23
C GLY A 17 -2.89 -13.18 -11.66
N VAL A 18 -3.78 -12.87 -10.70
CA VAL A 18 -3.87 -11.57 -10.01
C VAL A 18 -3.50 -11.63 -8.53
N GLN A 19 -2.92 -12.75 -8.06
CA GLN A 19 -2.43 -12.81 -6.68
C GLN A 19 -1.30 -11.80 -6.45
N PRO A 20 -1.21 -11.21 -5.25
CA PRO A 20 -0.25 -10.14 -4.94
C PRO A 20 1.21 -10.49 -5.28
N ASP A 21 1.63 -11.71 -4.95
CA ASP A 21 2.99 -12.20 -5.18
C ASP A 21 3.28 -12.38 -6.68
N ILE A 22 2.31 -12.89 -7.45
CA ILE A 22 2.44 -13.02 -8.90
C ILE A 22 2.53 -11.65 -9.58
N VAL A 23 1.69 -10.70 -9.16
CA VAL A 23 1.70 -9.33 -9.72
C VAL A 23 3.02 -8.63 -9.39
N VAL A 24 3.51 -8.75 -8.15
CA VAL A 24 4.78 -8.16 -7.73
C VAL A 24 5.96 -8.79 -8.48
N ARG A 25 6.06 -10.12 -8.59
CA ARG A 25 7.14 -10.79 -9.35
C ARG A 25 7.16 -10.43 -10.83
N ARG A 26 6.00 -10.16 -11.43
CA ARG A 26 5.93 -9.71 -12.83
C ARG A 26 6.42 -8.28 -13.00
N ALA A 27 6.11 -7.42 -12.04
CA ALA A 27 6.42 -5.99 -12.11
C ALA A 27 7.84 -5.65 -11.63
N LEU A 28 8.37 -6.39 -10.66
CA LEU A 28 9.65 -6.13 -9.98
C LEU A 28 10.62 -7.30 -10.20
N GLN A 29 11.81 -6.99 -10.69
CA GLN A 29 12.90 -7.95 -10.83
C GLN A 29 14.19 -7.34 -10.31
N ARG A 30 14.98 -8.10 -9.53
CA ARG A 30 16.32 -7.69 -9.09
C ARG A 30 17.38 -8.42 -9.91
N ARG A 31 18.39 -7.69 -10.39
CA ARG A 31 19.56 -8.20 -11.10
C ARG A 31 20.83 -7.67 -10.43
N GLY A 32 21.35 -8.41 -9.45
CA GLY A 32 22.44 -7.89 -8.62
C GLY A 32 22.01 -6.62 -7.89
N ASP A 33 22.72 -5.52 -8.11
CA ASP A 33 22.47 -4.21 -7.49
C ASP A 33 21.56 -3.31 -8.36
N GLU A 34 20.70 -3.92 -9.16
CA GLU A 34 19.77 -3.23 -10.06
C GLU A 34 18.34 -3.73 -9.81
N LEU A 35 17.41 -2.81 -9.56
CA LEU A 35 15.98 -3.08 -9.50
C LEU A 35 15.32 -2.64 -10.80
N VAL A 36 14.71 -3.58 -11.50
CA VAL A 36 13.92 -3.33 -12.70
C VAL A 36 12.44 -3.31 -12.33
N VAL A 37 11.78 -2.19 -12.61
CA VAL A 37 10.34 -1.99 -12.44
C VAL A 37 9.72 -1.72 -13.81
N ALA A 38 9.02 -2.72 -14.36
CA ALA A 38 8.60 -2.73 -15.76
C ALA A 38 9.76 -2.43 -16.73
N GLU A 39 9.78 -1.25 -17.35
CA GLU A 39 10.82 -0.82 -18.30
C GLU A 39 11.89 0.09 -17.69
N HIS A 40 11.76 0.43 -16.40
CA HIS A 40 12.67 1.35 -15.72
C HIS A 40 13.64 0.58 -14.83
N SER A 41 14.87 1.09 -14.73
CA SER A 41 15.92 0.53 -13.88
C SER A 41 16.38 1.53 -12.84
N PHE A 42 16.60 1.03 -11.62
CA PHE A 42 17.06 1.80 -10.47
C PHE A 42 18.26 1.10 -9.83
N LYS A 43 19.29 1.87 -9.51
CA LYS A 43 20.48 1.35 -8.82
C LYS A 43 20.18 1.14 -7.33
N LEU A 44 20.44 -0.07 -6.85
CA LEU A 44 20.33 -0.43 -5.44
C LEU A 44 21.70 -0.29 -4.76
N CYS A 45 21.73 0.48 -3.68
CA CYS A 45 22.92 0.74 -2.87
C CYS A 45 22.59 0.66 -1.37
N HIS A 46 21.71 -0.27 -0.97
CA HIS A 46 21.18 -0.35 0.41
C HIS A 46 20.46 0.93 0.82
N ASN A 47 19.66 1.44 -0.12
CA ASN A 47 19.01 2.75 -0.11
C ASN A 47 17.51 2.65 -0.44
N LEU A 48 16.93 1.45 -0.43
CA LEU A 48 15.53 1.26 -0.77
C LEU A 48 14.65 1.31 0.47
N TYR A 49 13.67 2.20 0.46
CA TYR A 49 12.61 2.30 1.44
C TYR A 49 11.29 1.83 0.83
N LEU A 50 10.41 1.29 1.66
CA LEU A 50 9.13 0.77 1.20
C LEU A 50 7.99 1.36 2.01
N VAL A 51 7.00 1.92 1.33
CA VAL A 51 5.72 2.24 1.96
C VAL A 51 4.58 1.56 1.23
N GLY A 52 3.52 1.20 1.94
CA GLY A 52 2.36 0.67 1.26
C GLY A 52 1.06 0.90 2.02
N PHE A 53 -0.05 0.92 1.29
CA PHE A 53 -1.37 1.06 1.87
C PHE A 53 -2.44 0.34 1.03
N GLY A 54 -3.26 -0.49 1.67
CA GLY A 54 -4.34 -1.21 1.00
C GLY A 54 -4.50 -2.66 1.47
N LYS A 55 -5.59 -3.30 1.03
CA LYS A 55 -6.01 -4.65 1.46
C LYS A 55 -5.03 -5.76 1.07
N ALA A 56 -4.38 -5.64 -0.09
CA ALA A 56 -3.45 -6.65 -0.60
C ALA A 56 -1.98 -6.35 -0.26
N VAL A 57 -1.71 -5.18 0.34
CA VAL A 57 -0.33 -4.68 0.48
C VAL A 57 0.54 -5.58 1.34
N LEU A 58 -0.01 -6.25 2.36
CA LEU A 58 0.79 -7.15 3.19
C LEU A 58 1.47 -8.26 2.37
N GLY A 59 0.71 -8.92 1.48
CA GLY A 59 1.26 -9.93 0.57
C GLY A 59 2.19 -9.34 -0.47
N MET A 60 1.89 -8.14 -0.99
CA MET A 60 2.77 -7.43 -1.93
C MET A 60 4.12 -7.09 -1.29
N ALA A 61 4.10 -6.62 -0.04
CA ALA A 61 5.27 -6.22 0.72
C ALA A 61 6.15 -7.42 1.08
N ALA A 62 5.54 -8.54 1.47
CA ALA A 62 6.26 -9.78 1.72
C ALA A 62 7.02 -10.26 0.46
N GLU A 63 6.41 -10.16 -0.72
CA GLU A 63 7.10 -10.51 -1.96
C GLU A 63 8.13 -9.47 -2.38
N ALA A 64 7.83 -8.18 -2.24
CA ALA A 64 8.77 -7.11 -2.54
C ALA A 64 10.04 -7.22 -1.68
N GLU A 65 9.91 -7.46 -0.37
CA GLU A 65 11.04 -7.66 0.55
C GLU A 65 11.92 -8.84 0.12
N ARG A 66 11.34 -9.95 -0.33
CA ARG A 66 12.11 -11.09 -0.86
C ARG A 66 12.93 -10.72 -2.09
N ILE A 67 12.34 -9.95 -3.00
CA ILE A 67 12.98 -9.56 -4.27
C ILE A 67 14.12 -8.56 -4.02
N VAL A 68 13.86 -7.51 -3.23
CA VAL A 68 14.86 -6.46 -2.98
C VAL A 68 15.93 -6.92 -1.99
N GLY A 69 15.58 -7.85 -1.09
CA GLY A 69 16.49 -8.46 -0.14
C GLY A 69 17.15 -7.45 0.79
N ASP A 70 18.48 -7.57 0.90
CA ASP A 70 19.31 -6.78 1.80
C ASP A 70 19.32 -5.28 1.52
N HIS A 71 18.92 -4.85 0.32
CA HIS A 71 18.85 -3.43 -0.02
C HIS A 71 17.68 -2.68 0.61
N LEU A 72 16.65 -3.38 1.10
CA LEU A 72 15.60 -2.75 1.89
C LEU A 72 16.21 -2.20 3.18
N VAL A 73 16.05 -0.91 3.43
CA VAL A 73 16.53 -0.24 4.66
C VAL A 73 15.45 -0.28 5.72
N HIS A 74 14.25 0.17 5.38
CA HIS A 74 13.09 0.19 6.26
C HIS A 74 11.80 0.26 5.45
N GLY A 75 10.70 -0.26 5.99
CA GLY A 75 9.40 -0.04 5.39
C GLY A 75 8.25 0.05 6.38
N ILE A 76 7.14 0.62 5.92
CA ILE A 76 5.90 0.78 6.69
C ILE A 76 4.71 0.47 5.80
N VAL A 77 3.85 -0.45 6.23
CA VAL A 77 2.62 -0.78 5.50
C VAL A 77 1.38 -0.55 6.37
N SER A 78 0.40 0.15 5.82
CA SER A 78 -0.93 0.33 6.43
C SER A 78 -1.94 -0.63 5.81
N VAL A 79 -2.46 -1.54 6.63
CA VAL A 79 -3.30 -2.66 6.17
C VAL A 79 -4.55 -2.81 7.04
N PRO A 80 -5.61 -3.48 6.56
CA PRO A 80 -6.84 -3.63 7.34
C PRO A 80 -6.60 -4.36 8.67
N HIS A 81 -7.31 -3.94 9.71
CA HIS A 81 -7.34 -4.65 10.99
C HIS A 81 -7.71 -6.14 10.81
N GLY A 82 -6.97 -7.02 11.47
CA GLY A 82 -7.17 -8.47 11.44
C GLY A 82 -6.65 -9.17 10.19
N ILE A 83 -5.98 -8.47 9.26
CA ILE A 83 -5.49 -9.09 8.02
C ILE A 83 -4.43 -10.15 8.30
N GLN A 84 -3.52 -9.93 9.26
CA GLN A 84 -2.50 -10.91 9.59
C GLN A 84 -3.12 -12.20 10.16
N GLU A 85 -4.08 -12.06 11.06
CA GLU A 85 -4.84 -13.19 11.62
C GLU A 85 -5.60 -13.94 10.54
N THR A 86 -6.28 -13.22 9.66
CA THR A 86 -7.00 -13.78 8.50
C THR A 86 -6.06 -14.63 7.63
N LEU A 87 -4.88 -14.10 7.28
CA LEU A 87 -3.90 -14.83 6.47
C LEU A 87 -3.35 -16.07 7.18
N ARG A 88 -3.12 -16.02 8.50
CA ARG A 88 -2.73 -17.20 9.30
C ARG A 88 -3.83 -18.26 9.29
N HIS A 89 -5.08 -17.88 9.53
CA HIS A 89 -6.23 -18.79 9.52
C HIS A 89 -6.39 -19.50 8.17
N HIS A 90 -6.17 -18.78 7.07
CA HIS A 90 -6.23 -19.34 5.72
C HIS A 90 -4.93 -19.99 5.23
N ARG A 91 -3.93 -20.19 6.11
CA ARG A 91 -2.63 -20.80 5.80
C ARG A 91 -1.86 -20.11 4.67
N LYS A 92 -2.07 -18.81 4.47
CA LYS A 92 -1.35 -17.98 3.48
C LYS A 92 -0.08 -17.38 4.06
N LEU A 93 0.78 -18.24 4.63
CA LEU A 93 1.97 -17.81 5.37
C LEU A 93 3.00 -17.12 4.47
N ASN A 94 3.01 -17.43 3.18
CA ASN A 94 3.84 -16.76 2.17
C ASN A 94 3.46 -15.29 1.95
N MET A 95 2.31 -14.83 2.45
CA MET A 95 1.89 -13.44 2.38
C MET A 95 2.19 -12.66 3.68
N LEU A 96 2.75 -13.32 4.69
CA LEU A 96 3.16 -12.69 5.94
C LEU A 96 4.65 -12.32 5.87
N LEU A 97 5.00 -11.29 6.65
CA LEU A 97 6.37 -10.87 6.85
C LEU A 97 7.03 -11.71 7.96
N ASP A 98 8.34 -11.94 7.82
CA ASP A 98 9.12 -12.65 8.83
C ASP A 98 9.31 -11.81 10.10
N ALA A 99 9.60 -12.45 11.24
CA ALA A 99 9.88 -11.77 12.50
C ALA A 99 11.08 -10.80 12.43
N ARG A 100 12.00 -11.01 11.48
CA ARG A 100 13.17 -10.15 11.22
C ARG A 100 12.96 -9.15 10.08
N SER A 101 11.73 -9.05 9.55
CA SER A 101 11.39 -8.11 8.48
C SER A 101 11.75 -6.68 8.86
N LYS A 102 12.23 -5.91 7.89
CA LYS A 102 12.49 -4.47 8.06
C LYS A 102 11.22 -3.63 7.86
N ILE A 103 10.09 -4.28 7.57
CA ILE A 103 8.80 -3.66 7.32
C ILE A 103 7.92 -3.71 8.57
N LYS A 104 7.55 -2.53 9.08
CA LYS A 104 6.55 -2.37 10.14
C LYS A 104 5.14 -2.50 9.55
N VAL A 105 4.37 -3.47 10.05
CA VAL A 105 2.95 -3.61 9.74
C VAL A 105 2.12 -2.79 10.72
N MET A 106 1.28 -1.91 10.20
CA MET A 106 0.33 -1.12 10.99
C MET A 106 -1.09 -1.44 10.53
N GLU A 107 -1.88 -1.99 11.46
CA GLU A 107 -3.25 -2.39 11.21
C GLU A 107 -4.24 -1.30 11.62
N GLY A 108 -5.21 -1.01 10.76
CA GLY A 108 -6.24 -0.02 11.04
C GLY A 108 -7.41 -0.10 10.06
N ALA A 109 -8.13 0.99 9.92
CA ALA A 109 -9.31 1.11 9.08
C ALA A 109 -10.42 0.09 9.39
N LYS A 110 -10.83 0.01 10.66
CA LYS A 110 -11.94 -0.85 11.10
C LYS A 110 -13.20 -0.58 10.28
N HIS A 111 -13.89 -1.65 9.89
CA HIS A 111 -15.07 -1.60 9.01
C HIS A 111 -14.84 -0.86 7.67
N ASN A 112 -13.60 -0.82 7.17
CA ASN A 112 -13.21 -0.14 5.93
C ASN A 112 -13.48 1.38 5.96
N LEU A 113 -13.46 1.99 7.15
CA LEU A 113 -13.52 3.44 7.37
C LEU A 113 -12.20 3.93 7.95
N PRO A 114 -11.76 5.17 7.66
CA PRO A 114 -10.60 5.73 8.34
C PRO A 114 -10.78 5.75 9.86
N ASP A 115 -9.72 5.44 10.60
CA ASP A 115 -9.69 5.53 12.07
C ASP A 115 -8.36 6.11 12.56
N THR A 116 -8.20 6.23 13.87
CA THR A 116 -6.99 6.74 14.52
C THR A 116 -5.76 5.90 14.18
N ASP A 117 -5.91 4.58 14.12
CA ASP A 117 -4.83 3.64 13.85
C ASP A 117 -4.32 3.80 12.39
N ALA A 118 -5.24 3.93 11.44
CA ALA A 118 -4.90 4.25 10.05
C ALA A 118 -4.31 5.67 9.90
N LYS A 119 -4.76 6.65 10.69
CA LYS A 119 -4.16 7.99 10.72
C LYS A 119 -2.72 7.95 11.22
N GLU A 120 -2.45 7.23 12.30
CA GLU A 120 -1.08 7.04 12.81
C GLU A 120 -0.19 6.34 11.76
N SER A 121 -0.76 5.36 11.05
CA SER A 121 -0.08 4.71 9.93
C SER A 121 0.28 5.70 8.82
N ALA A 122 -0.67 6.56 8.43
CA ALA A 122 -0.46 7.59 7.41
C ALA A 122 0.58 8.62 7.86
N GLU A 123 0.56 9.06 9.13
CA GLU A 123 1.56 9.96 9.69
C GLU A 123 2.95 9.33 9.69
N SER A 124 3.07 8.05 10.03
CA SER A 124 4.34 7.32 10.00
C SER A 124 4.88 7.17 8.58
N ILE A 125 4.02 6.83 7.61
CA ILE A 125 4.38 6.80 6.19
C ILE A 125 4.84 8.18 5.69
N GLY A 126 4.12 9.24 6.06
CA GLY A 126 4.48 10.60 5.68
C GLY A 126 5.81 11.05 6.27
N LYS A 127 6.08 10.73 7.54
CA LYS A 127 7.37 10.99 8.20
C LYS A 127 8.51 10.26 7.53
N LEU A 128 8.33 8.97 7.20
CA LEU A 128 9.35 8.19 6.50
C LEU A 128 9.66 8.80 5.13
N ALA A 129 8.63 9.10 4.33
CA ALA A 129 8.81 9.73 3.03
C ALA A 129 9.56 11.07 3.14
N SER A 130 9.19 11.92 4.10
CA SER A 130 9.85 13.22 4.31
C SER A 130 11.27 13.16 4.88
N SER A 131 11.74 12.00 5.32
CA SER A 131 13.13 11.83 5.75
C SER A 131 14.08 11.41 4.63
N LEU A 132 13.56 11.08 3.45
CA LEU A 132 14.36 10.56 2.35
C LEU A 132 15.13 11.65 1.61
N THR A 133 16.23 11.25 1.02
CA THR A 133 17.17 12.09 0.28
C THR A 133 17.22 11.68 -1.19
N GLU A 134 17.95 12.44 -2.01
CA GLU A 134 18.16 12.17 -3.44
C GLU A 134 18.91 10.85 -3.70
N SER A 135 19.53 10.28 -2.65
CA SER A 135 20.24 9.01 -2.73
C SER A 135 19.33 7.81 -2.45
N ASP A 136 18.08 8.03 -2.06
CA ASP A 136 17.13 6.99 -1.67
C ASP A 136 16.12 6.67 -2.78
N LEU A 137 15.63 5.43 -2.75
CA LEU A 137 14.51 4.96 -3.57
C LEU A 137 13.31 4.70 -2.67
N LEU A 138 12.12 5.18 -3.03
CA LEU A 138 10.88 4.87 -2.32
C LEU A 138 9.97 3.97 -3.17
N LEU A 139 9.91 2.68 -2.85
CA LEU A 139 8.93 1.76 -3.44
C LEU A 139 7.57 1.92 -2.77
N VAL A 140 6.58 2.40 -3.53
CA VAL A 140 5.21 2.62 -3.04
C VAL A 140 4.27 1.50 -3.51
N LEU A 141 3.79 0.67 -2.59
CA LEU A 141 2.85 -0.42 -2.86
C LEU A 141 1.40 0.02 -2.60
N ILE A 142 0.57 0.00 -3.64
CA ILE A 142 -0.81 0.48 -3.57
C ILE A 142 -1.78 -0.62 -3.96
N SER A 143 -2.83 -0.80 -3.16
CA SER A 143 -3.99 -1.63 -3.54
C SER A 143 -5.30 -1.00 -3.08
N GLY A 144 -6.43 -1.67 -3.37
CA GLY A 144 -7.75 -1.20 -2.95
C GLY A 144 -7.84 -0.95 -1.44
N GLY A 145 -8.55 0.11 -1.04
CA GLY A 145 -8.71 0.49 0.38
C GLY A 145 -7.85 1.67 0.84
N GLY A 146 -6.95 2.22 0.01
CA GLY A 146 -6.13 3.40 0.37
C GLY A 146 -6.91 4.66 0.76
N SER A 147 -8.19 4.70 0.43
CA SER A 147 -9.16 5.66 0.95
C SER A 147 -9.22 5.70 2.48
N ALA A 148 -9.26 4.52 3.12
CA ALA A 148 -9.37 4.35 4.55
C ALA A 148 -8.01 4.11 5.22
N LEU A 149 -7.04 3.53 4.50
CA LEU A 149 -5.73 3.12 5.01
C LEU A 149 -4.61 4.16 4.82
N LEU A 150 -4.89 5.30 4.20
CA LEU A 150 -3.94 6.42 4.15
C LEU A 150 -4.62 7.76 4.47
N PRO A 151 -5.35 7.90 5.59
CA PRO A 151 -6.02 9.14 5.93
C PRO A 151 -5.03 10.14 6.50
N ALA A 152 -4.72 11.18 5.72
CA ALA A 152 -3.87 12.28 6.17
C ALA A 152 -4.61 13.60 5.98
N PRO A 153 -5.46 14.05 6.92
CA PRO A 153 -6.13 15.36 6.84
C PRO A 153 -5.12 16.51 6.83
N VAL A 154 -5.50 17.66 6.28
CA VAL A 154 -4.66 18.87 6.24
C VAL A 154 -4.93 19.69 7.51
N PRO A 155 -3.94 19.97 8.38
CA PRO A 155 -4.15 20.82 9.55
C PRO A 155 -4.73 22.19 9.18
N PRO A 156 -5.60 22.78 10.03
CA PRO A 156 -6.03 22.28 11.34
C PRO A 156 -7.13 21.20 11.31
N MET A 157 -7.56 20.73 10.14
CA MET A 157 -8.66 19.77 10.01
C MET A 157 -8.36 18.44 10.71
N THR A 158 -9.33 17.96 11.48
CA THR A 158 -9.29 16.67 12.17
C THR A 158 -9.66 15.51 11.23
N LEU A 159 -9.49 14.27 11.71
CA LEU A 159 -9.90 13.10 10.93
C LEU A 159 -11.43 13.05 10.85
N GLU A 160 -12.08 13.37 11.96
CA GLU A 160 -13.51 13.37 12.17
C GLU A 160 -14.18 14.38 11.22
N GLU A 161 -13.70 15.63 11.20
CA GLU A 161 -14.19 16.68 10.28
C GLU A 161 -14.08 16.25 8.82
N LYS A 162 -12.94 15.65 8.44
CA LYS A 162 -12.76 15.13 7.08
C LYS A 162 -13.77 14.03 6.73
N GLN A 163 -14.11 13.17 7.69
CA GLN A 163 -15.13 12.14 7.50
C GLN A 163 -16.53 12.75 7.41
N GLU A 164 -16.85 13.75 8.22
CA GLU A 164 -18.12 14.47 8.18
C GLU A 164 -18.35 15.15 6.83
N VAL A 165 -17.35 15.89 6.32
CA VAL A 165 -17.43 16.49 4.98
C VAL A 165 -17.70 15.42 3.92
N THR A 166 -16.99 14.30 3.98
CA THR A 166 -17.18 13.19 3.04
C THR A 166 -18.60 12.62 3.14
N ARG A 167 -19.14 12.47 4.35
CA ARG A 167 -20.48 11.94 4.60
C ARG A 167 -21.57 12.89 4.09
N HIS A 168 -21.42 14.19 4.34
CA HIS A 168 -22.38 15.21 3.89
C HIS A 168 -22.42 15.28 2.36
N LEU A 169 -21.27 15.26 1.70
CA LEU A 169 -21.21 15.24 0.23
C LEU A 169 -21.88 13.97 -0.34
N ALA A 170 -21.61 12.81 0.25
CA ALA A 170 -22.22 11.56 -0.20
C ALA A 170 -23.75 11.58 0.00
N ALA A 171 -24.23 12.08 1.15
CA ALA A 171 -25.65 12.23 1.43
C ALA A 171 -26.35 13.25 0.49
N ALA A 172 -25.61 14.24 0.02
CA ALA A 172 -26.08 15.21 -0.97
C ALA A 172 -26.07 14.69 -2.42
N GLY A 173 -25.71 13.41 -2.63
CA GLY A 173 -25.70 12.79 -3.96
C GLY A 173 -24.44 13.07 -4.79
N ALA A 174 -23.34 13.53 -4.16
CA ALA A 174 -22.09 13.74 -4.86
C ALA A 174 -21.59 12.45 -5.53
N THR A 175 -21.14 12.58 -6.77
CA THR A 175 -20.53 11.49 -7.54
C THR A 175 -19.21 11.05 -6.92
N ILE A 176 -18.76 9.84 -7.28
CA ILE A 176 -17.46 9.33 -6.81
C ILE A 176 -16.28 10.23 -7.26
N GLN A 177 -16.41 10.88 -8.41
CA GLN A 177 -15.43 11.82 -8.92
C GLN A 177 -15.36 13.07 -8.02
N GLU A 178 -16.50 13.68 -7.69
CA GLU A 178 -16.60 14.84 -6.80
C GLU A 178 -16.09 14.52 -5.40
N LEU A 179 -16.52 13.39 -4.83
CA LEU A 179 -16.02 12.91 -3.54
C LEU A 179 -14.49 12.76 -3.55
N ASN A 180 -13.93 12.14 -4.58
CA ASN A 180 -12.48 11.98 -4.68
C ASN A 180 -11.75 13.31 -4.91
N THR A 181 -12.34 14.27 -5.60
CA THR A 181 -11.79 15.62 -5.76
C THR A 181 -11.67 16.30 -4.40
N VAL A 182 -12.75 16.37 -3.62
CA VAL A 182 -12.72 16.98 -2.28
C VAL A 182 -11.78 16.20 -1.35
N ARG A 183 -11.87 14.87 -1.30
CA ARG A 183 -11.05 14.04 -0.42
C ARG A 183 -9.55 14.16 -0.70
N ARG A 184 -9.17 14.41 -1.96
CA ARG A 184 -7.77 14.70 -2.35
C ARG A 184 -7.35 16.09 -1.89
N ALA A 185 -8.18 17.12 -2.11
CA ALA A 185 -7.91 18.48 -1.66
C ALA A 185 -7.75 18.58 -0.13
N LEU A 186 -8.52 17.80 0.61
CA LEU A 186 -8.45 17.70 2.07
C LEU A 186 -7.38 16.71 2.56
N SER A 187 -6.35 16.40 1.77
CA SER A 187 -5.34 15.43 2.16
C SER A 187 -3.90 15.85 1.89
N ARG A 188 -3.04 15.68 2.90
CA ARG A 188 -1.60 15.89 2.78
C ARG A 188 -0.89 14.88 1.88
N LEU A 189 -1.31 13.61 1.92
CA LEU A 189 -0.61 12.52 1.23
C LEU A 189 -1.26 12.09 -0.10
N LYS A 190 -2.54 12.39 -0.32
CA LYS A 190 -3.23 12.07 -1.58
C LYS A 190 -2.95 13.16 -2.63
N GLY A 191 -3.31 12.91 -3.89
CA GLY A 191 -3.12 13.89 -4.97
C GLY A 191 -1.65 14.25 -5.20
N GLY A 192 -0.77 13.25 -5.23
CA GLY A 192 0.69 13.43 -5.34
C GLY A 192 1.38 13.92 -4.08
N GLY A 193 0.66 14.09 -2.96
CA GLY A 193 1.22 14.57 -1.70
C GLY A 193 2.32 13.67 -1.14
N LEU A 194 2.16 12.36 -1.19
CA LEU A 194 3.19 11.41 -0.78
C LEU A 194 4.48 11.54 -1.62
N ALA A 195 4.35 11.69 -2.94
CA ALA A 195 5.49 11.89 -3.83
C ALA A 195 6.21 13.23 -3.53
N ARG A 196 5.44 14.30 -3.25
CA ARG A 196 6.03 15.58 -2.81
C ARG A 196 6.72 15.47 -1.45
N CYS A 197 6.21 14.64 -0.55
CA CYS A 197 6.89 14.36 0.71
C CYS A 197 8.20 13.59 0.50
N ALA A 198 8.25 12.66 -0.45
CA ALA A 198 9.42 11.85 -0.75
C ALA A 198 10.53 12.61 -1.49
N HIS A 199 10.17 13.65 -2.26
CA HIS A 199 11.15 14.46 -2.98
C HIS A 199 12.23 15.02 -2.03
N PRO A 200 13.54 14.85 -2.32
CA PRO A 200 14.11 14.56 -3.65
C PRO A 200 14.38 13.07 -3.98
N ALA A 201 13.92 12.12 -3.17
CA ALA A 201 14.06 10.69 -3.47
C ALA A 201 13.32 10.28 -4.75
N GLN A 202 13.78 9.18 -5.36
CA GLN A 202 13.17 8.60 -6.57
C GLN A 202 11.98 7.69 -6.24
#